data_AF-A0A6G1PQA6-F1
#
_entry.id   AF-A0A6G1PQA6-F1
#
_cell.length_a   1.000
_cell.length_b   1.000
_cell.length_c   1.000
_cell.angle_alpha   90.00
_cell.angle_beta   90.00
_cell.angle_gamma   90.00
#
_symmetry.space_group_name_H-M   'P 1'
#
loop_
_entity.id
_entity.type
_entity.pdbx_description
1 polymer ?
#
loop_
_entity_poly.entity_id
_entity_poly.type
_entity_poly.pdbx_seq_one_letter_code
_entity_poly.pdbx_strand_id
1 'polypeptide(L)'
;MSSKLETAMNTVIAVFNGYSGKEGDKYKLNKAELTNLFQKELGGWPKPSDDPRAGDIMKLLDADKDGEVNFEEFAILVATLIMSKKPGDKSEKNPSTLQKAMKTITDVFYEYSGKEGDKNKLNKGEVKSLFQTELKNFIDVSKDQAINSLMKDLDNNSDGEVDFLEFVILVVTLIMITHEFFTESDKTSKK
;
A
#
# COMPACT_ATOMS: atom_id res chain seq x y z
N MET A 1 12.41 -0.73 -17.20
CA MET A 1 12.79 -0.87 -15.78
C MET A 1 11.68 -0.27 -14.95
N SER A 2 11.16 -1.03 -13.98
CA SER A 2 10.15 -0.54 -13.03
C SER A 2 10.77 0.49 -12.10
N SER A 3 9.97 1.46 -11.67
CA SER A 3 10.39 2.47 -10.70
C SER A 3 10.53 1.88 -9.29
N LYS A 4 11.03 2.67 -8.33
CA LYS A 4 11.08 2.24 -6.92
C LYS A 4 9.69 2.10 -6.32
N LEU A 5 8.75 3.00 -6.66
CA LEU A 5 7.38 2.92 -6.18
C LEU A 5 6.67 1.69 -6.76
N GLU A 6 6.79 1.44 -8.06
CA GLU A 6 6.23 0.25 -8.70
C GLU A 6 6.81 -1.03 -8.10
N THR A 7 8.11 -1.04 -7.83
CA THR A 7 8.77 -2.18 -7.18
C THR A 7 8.22 -2.40 -5.76
N ALA A 8 8.00 -1.34 -4.99
CA ALA A 8 7.41 -1.43 -3.66
C ALA A 8 5.95 -1.93 -3.71
N MET A 9 5.14 -1.40 -4.64
CA MET A 9 3.76 -1.86 -4.87
C MET A 9 3.70 -3.35 -5.22
N ASN A 10 4.52 -3.79 -6.18
CA ASN A 10 4.62 -5.20 -6.55
C ASN A 10 5.13 -6.08 -5.40
N THR A 11 5.99 -5.53 -4.54
CA THR A 11 6.49 -6.24 -3.35
C THR A 11 5.37 -6.47 -2.34
N VAL A 12 4.48 -5.51 -2.11
CA VAL A 12 3.31 -5.68 -1.23
C VAL A 12 2.43 -6.83 -1.72
N ILE A 13 2.15 -6.87 -3.02
CA ILE A 13 1.39 -7.95 -3.69
C ILE A 13 2.11 -9.30 -3.53
N ALA A 14 3.41 -9.33 -3.84
CA ALA A 14 4.21 -10.54 -3.79
C ALA A 14 4.32 -11.12 -2.37
N VAL A 15 4.40 -10.26 -1.35
CA VAL A 15 4.38 -10.69 0.05
C VAL A 15 3.07 -11.40 0.34
N PHE A 16 1.91 -10.78 0.10
CA PHE A 16 0.62 -11.42 0.34
C PHE A 16 0.51 -12.78 -0.35
N ASN A 17 0.78 -12.82 -1.66
CA ASN A 17 0.71 -14.05 -2.46
C ASN A 17 1.72 -15.13 -2.02
N GLY A 18 2.81 -14.76 -1.35
CA GLY A 18 3.79 -15.70 -0.80
C GLY A 18 3.35 -16.36 0.52
N TYR A 19 2.34 -15.80 1.18
CA TYR A 19 1.75 -16.38 2.40
C TYR A 19 0.38 -17.00 2.16
N SER A 20 -0.41 -16.51 1.20
CA SER A 20 -1.73 -17.05 0.86
C SER A 20 -1.65 -18.39 0.13
N GLY A 21 -2.73 -19.18 0.23
CA GLY A 21 -2.91 -20.37 -0.59
C GLY A 21 -1.98 -21.54 -0.30
N LYS A 22 -1.36 -21.56 0.87
CA LYS A 22 -0.67 -22.76 1.38
C LYS A 22 -1.70 -23.79 1.80
N GLU A 23 -2.81 -23.32 2.38
CA GLU A 23 -3.97 -24.13 2.77
C GLU A 23 -5.26 -23.32 2.55
N GLY A 24 -6.28 -23.89 1.91
CA GLY A 24 -7.58 -23.22 1.70
C GLY A 24 -7.67 -22.41 0.40
N ASP A 25 -8.29 -21.23 0.43
CA ASP A 25 -8.41 -20.35 -0.74
C ASP A 25 -7.04 -19.76 -1.11
N LYS A 26 -6.64 -19.91 -2.38
CA LYS A 26 -5.35 -19.40 -2.86
C LYS A 26 -5.21 -17.88 -2.87
N TYR A 27 -6.31 -17.15 -2.76
CA TYR A 27 -6.35 -15.69 -2.82
C TYR A 27 -6.65 -15.02 -1.48
N LYS A 28 -6.74 -15.80 -0.41
CA LYS A 28 -7.01 -15.31 0.94
C LYS A 28 -6.00 -15.87 1.93
N LEU A 29 -5.87 -15.19 3.06
CA LEU A 29 -5.07 -15.63 4.19
C LEU A 29 -5.98 -16.22 5.25
N ASN A 30 -5.81 -17.50 5.54
CA ASN A 30 -6.43 -18.06 6.74
C ASN A 30 -5.69 -17.56 8.01
N LYS A 31 -6.23 -17.87 9.19
CA LYS A 31 -5.65 -17.43 10.47
C LYS A 31 -4.18 -17.85 10.66
N ALA A 32 -3.79 -19.05 10.24
CA ALA A 32 -2.43 -19.54 10.40
C ALA A 32 -1.45 -18.82 9.44
N GLU A 33 -1.86 -18.62 8.19
CA GLU A 33 -1.08 -17.89 7.18
C GLU A 33 -0.90 -16.43 7.58
N LEU A 34 -1.97 -15.76 8.03
CA LEU A 34 -1.92 -14.40 8.54
C LEU A 34 -0.99 -14.29 9.76
N THR A 35 -1.08 -15.23 10.71
CA THR A 35 -0.20 -15.25 11.89
C THR A 35 1.27 -15.35 11.47
N ASN A 36 1.58 -16.21 10.49
CA ASN A 36 2.93 -16.37 9.98
C ASN A 36 3.43 -15.11 9.27
N LEU A 37 2.59 -14.48 8.44
CA LEU A 37 2.90 -13.20 7.79
C LEU A 37 3.25 -12.14 8.85
N PHE A 38 2.43 -11.96 9.87
CA PHE A 38 2.69 -10.99 10.94
C PHE A 38 4.02 -11.28 11.66
N GLN A 39 4.30 -12.55 11.94
CA GLN A 39 5.54 -12.94 12.61
C GLN A 39 6.78 -12.64 11.78
N LYS A 40 6.72 -12.87 10.46
CA LYS A 40 7.88 -12.73 9.58
C LYS A 40 8.05 -11.31 9.03
N GLU A 41 6.94 -10.64 8.75
CA GLU A 41 6.93 -9.36 8.05
C GLU A 41 6.70 -8.16 8.97
N LEU A 42 6.01 -8.33 10.11
CA LEU A 42 5.57 -7.21 10.95
C LEU A 42 6.07 -7.29 12.40
N GLY A 43 7.01 -8.20 12.70
CA GLY A 43 7.62 -8.31 14.03
C GLY A 43 6.80 -9.10 15.05
N GLY A 44 5.72 -9.76 14.63
CA GLY A 44 4.87 -10.56 15.51
C GLY A 44 3.40 -10.14 15.49
N TRP A 45 2.58 -11.01 16.05
CA TRP A 45 1.21 -10.66 16.38
C TRP A 45 1.22 -9.67 17.56
N PRO A 46 0.58 -8.49 17.44
CA PRO A 46 0.36 -7.59 18.57
C PRO A 46 -0.26 -8.35 19.74
N LYS A 47 0.23 -8.16 20.95
CA LYS A 47 -0.31 -8.89 22.10
C LYS A 47 -1.42 -8.07 22.75
N PRO A 48 -2.48 -8.70 23.29
CA PRO A 48 -3.52 -7.99 24.06
C PRO A 48 -2.97 -7.21 25.27
N SER A 49 -1.82 -7.65 25.82
CA SER A 49 -1.09 -6.94 26.87
C SER A 49 -0.52 -5.60 26.42
N ASP A 50 -0.24 -5.47 25.12
CA ASP A 50 0.42 -4.31 24.51
C ASP A 50 -0.63 -3.37 23.89
N ASP A 51 -1.73 -3.95 23.35
CA ASP A 51 -2.91 -3.22 22.88
C ASP A 51 -4.17 -4.07 23.10
N PRO A 52 -5.17 -3.62 23.89
CA PRO A 52 -6.42 -4.36 24.10
C PRO A 52 -7.17 -4.73 22.81
N ARG A 53 -6.94 -3.98 21.72
CA ARG A 53 -7.52 -4.24 20.39
C ARG A 53 -6.84 -5.39 19.65
N ALA A 54 -5.67 -5.83 20.11
CA ALA A 54 -4.89 -6.90 19.49
C ALA A 54 -5.47 -8.31 19.65
N GLY A 55 -6.46 -8.47 20.55
CA GLY A 55 -7.08 -9.77 20.85
C GLY A 55 -7.77 -10.42 19.66
N ASP A 56 -8.15 -9.65 18.64
CA ASP A 56 -8.84 -10.20 17.47
C ASP A 56 -8.57 -9.38 16.20
N ILE A 57 -7.29 -9.23 15.82
CA ILE A 57 -6.92 -8.57 14.55
C ILE A 57 -7.60 -9.23 13.36
N MET A 58 -7.83 -10.54 13.42
CA MET A 58 -8.64 -11.22 12.41
C MET A 58 -10.00 -10.53 12.23
N LYS A 59 -10.75 -10.28 13.31
CA LYS A 59 -12.04 -9.57 13.24
C LYS A 59 -11.92 -8.10 12.82
N LEU A 60 -10.75 -7.50 12.97
CA LEU A 60 -10.51 -6.13 12.50
C LEU A 60 -10.27 -6.09 11.00
N LEU A 61 -9.67 -7.15 10.44
CA LEU A 61 -9.32 -7.23 9.02
C LEU A 61 -10.43 -7.90 8.19
N ASP A 62 -11.05 -8.95 8.72
CA ASP A 62 -12.15 -9.72 8.14
C ASP A 62 -13.44 -8.90 8.17
N ALA A 63 -13.58 -8.00 7.20
CA ALA A 63 -14.66 -7.05 7.07
C ALA A 63 -15.94 -7.74 6.56
N ASP A 64 -15.79 -8.72 5.67
CA ASP A 64 -16.90 -9.49 5.11
C ASP A 64 -17.36 -10.67 6.00
N LYS A 65 -16.57 -11.01 7.03
CA LYS A 65 -16.83 -12.03 8.05
C LYS A 65 -16.83 -13.45 7.51
N ASP A 66 -16.01 -13.71 6.49
CA ASP A 66 -15.85 -15.05 5.93
C ASP A 66 -14.85 -15.93 6.69
N GLY A 67 -14.12 -15.35 7.66
CA GLY A 67 -13.14 -16.05 8.47
C GLY A 67 -11.76 -16.18 7.83
N GLU A 68 -11.53 -15.50 6.71
CA GLU A 68 -10.26 -15.34 6.00
C GLU A 68 -9.95 -13.85 5.82
N VAL A 69 -8.74 -13.52 5.34
CA VAL A 69 -8.38 -12.14 4.99
C VAL A 69 -8.06 -12.08 3.51
N ASN A 70 -8.88 -11.39 2.74
CA ASN A 70 -8.66 -11.17 1.32
C ASN A 70 -7.61 -10.06 1.07
N PHE A 71 -7.27 -9.82 -0.20
CA PHE A 71 -6.22 -8.85 -0.51
C PHE A 71 -6.62 -7.40 -0.24
N GLU A 72 -7.89 -7.02 -0.42
CA GLU A 72 -8.36 -5.66 -0.15
C GLU A 72 -8.24 -5.34 1.35
N GLU A 73 -8.65 -6.27 2.19
CA GLU A 73 -8.53 -6.18 3.65
C GLU A 73 -7.07 -6.08 4.11
N PHE A 74 -6.18 -6.87 3.50
CA PHE A 74 -4.74 -6.76 3.73
C PHE A 74 -4.17 -5.41 3.23
N ALA A 75 -4.61 -4.92 2.08
CA ALA A 75 -4.13 -3.65 1.53
C ALA A 75 -4.51 -2.46 2.43
N ILE A 76 -5.70 -2.49 3.06
CA ILE A 76 -6.13 -1.50 4.06
C ILE A 76 -5.25 -1.55 5.31
N LEU A 77 -4.85 -2.74 5.78
CA LEU A 77 -3.88 -2.87 6.87
C LEU A 77 -2.55 -2.21 6.50
N VAL A 78 -2.03 -2.49 5.30
CA VAL A 78 -0.77 -1.90 4.82
C VAL A 78 -0.88 -0.37 4.76
N ALA A 79 -1.98 0.17 4.25
CA ALA A 79 -2.26 1.60 4.25
C ALA A 79 -2.19 2.18 5.67
N THR A 80 -2.89 1.54 6.60
CA THR A 80 -2.95 1.94 8.02
C THR A 80 -1.56 1.95 8.65
N LEU A 81 -0.74 0.94 8.37
CA LEU A 81 0.62 0.83 8.88
C LEU A 81 1.54 1.91 8.31
N ILE A 82 1.43 2.20 7.00
CA ILE A 82 2.18 3.28 6.35
C ILE A 82 1.86 4.63 7.00
N MET A 83 0.57 4.92 7.21
CA MET A 83 0.11 6.18 7.81
C MET A 83 0.42 6.31 9.30
N SER A 84 0.53 5.20 10.01
CA SER A 84 0.84 5.20 11.45
C SER A 84 2.31 5.48 11.75
N LYS A 85 3.22 5.32 10.78
CA LYS A 85 4.65 5.59 10.98
C LYS A 85 4.94 7.09 10.81
N LYS A 86 5.58 7.68 11.81
CA LYS A 86 6.03 9.07 11.73
C LYS A 86 7.23 9.20 10.80
N PRO A 87 7.31 10.25 9.95
CA PRO A 87 8.51 10.54 9.21
C PRO A 87 9.69 10.75 10.17
N GLY A 88 10.78 10.01 9.94
CA GLY A 88 11.97 10.03 10.81
C GLY A 88 11.96 9.05 11.99
N ASP A 89 10.95 8.19 12.10
CA ASP A 89 11.00 7.10 13.08
C ASP A 89 12.20 6.18 12.79
N LYS A 90 12.94 5.80 13.83
CA LYS A 90 14.20 5.04 13.66
C LYS A 90 13.85 3.70 13.05
N SER A 91 14.32 3.47 11.83
CA SER A 91 14.14 2.19 11.13
C SER A 91 14.56 1.03 12.02
N GLU A 92 13.72 0.01 12.05
CA GLU A 92 14.02 -1.26 12.69
C GLU A 92 15.39 -1.78 12.24
N LYS A 93 16.18 -2.35 13.15
CA LYS A 93 17.58 -2.73 12.85
C LYS A 93 17.71 -3.68 11.65
N ASN A 94 16.66 -4.44 11.35
CA ASN A 94 16.58 -5.36 10.22
C ASN A 94 15.14 -5.38 9.67
N PRO A 95 14.75 -4.45 8.79
CA PRO A 95 13.39 -4.42 8.28
C PRO A 95 13.11 -5.60 7.36
N SER A 96 11.92 -6.19 7.49
CA SER A 96 11.40 -7.23 6.61
C SER A 96 11.18 -6.72 5.18
N THR A 97 10.78 -7.63 4.29
CA THR A 97 10.48 -7.28 2.89
C THR A 97 9.29 -6.32 2.82
N LEU A 98 8.21 -6.63 3.54
CA LEU A 98 7.02 -5.76 3.58
C LEU A 98 7.35 -4.39 4.19
N GLN A 99 8.11 -4.36 5.28
CA GLN A 99 8.49 -3.11 5.95
C GLN A 99 9.37 -2.22 5.08
N LYS A 100 10.29 -2.81 4.29
CA LYS A 100 11.07 -2.07 3.29
C LYS A 100 10.16 -1.48 2.22
N ALA A 101 9.21 -2.24 1.69
CA ALA A 101 8.27 -1.75 0.69
C ALA A 101 7.41 -0.59 1.23
N MET A 102 6.83 -0.73 2.43
CA MET A 102 6.09 0.35 3.10
C MET A 102 6.95 1.59 3.29
N LYS A 103 8.20 1.43 3.75
CA LYS A 103 9.14 2.55 3.90
C LYS A 103 9.45 3.20 2.55
N THR A 104 9.64 2.43 1.48
CA THR A 104 9.88 2.97 0.14
C THR A 104 8.68 3.80 -0.34
N ILE A 105 7.44 3.36 -0.12
CA ILE A 105 6.24 4.16 -0.44
C ILE A 105 6.28 5.51 0.29
N THR A 106 6.58 5.50 1.59
CA THR A 106 6.75 6.73 2.39
C THR A 106 7.89 7.61 1.89
N ASP A 107 9.07 7.03 1.65
CA ASP A 107 10.27 7.75 1.21
C ASP A 107 10.06 8.40 -0.16
N VAL A 108 9.34 7.73 -1.07
CA VAL A 108 8.97 8.30 -2.38
C VAL A 108 8.16 9.57 -2.18
N PHE A 109 7.12 9.55 -1.36
CA PHE A 109 6.32 10.76 -1.11
C PHE A 109 7.21 11.94 -0.68
N TYR A 110 8.03 11.73 0.36
CA TYR A 110 8.90 12.77 0.91
C TYR A 110 10.09 13.14 0.03
N GLU A 111 10.43 12.35 -0.99
CA GLU A 111 11.44 12.73 -1.98
C GLU A 111 10.90 13.71 -3.02
N TYR A 112 9.59 13.66 -3.29
CA TYR A 112 8.95 14.57 -4.25
C TYR A 112 8.27 15.76 -3.57
N SER A 113 7.81 15.64 -2.32
CA SER A 113 7.17 16.73 -1.58
C SER A 113 8.19 17.77 -1.09
N GLY A 114 7.72 19.00 -0.89
CA GLY A 114 8.51 20.03 -0.23
C GLY A 114 9.71 20.55 -1.01
N LYS A 115 9.75 20.30 -2.33
CA LYS A 115 10.69 20.99 -3.23
C LYS A 115 10.29 22.45 -3.37
N GLU A 116 8.98 22.71 -3.41
CA GLU A 116 8.38 24.05 -3.41
C GLU A 116 7.06 24.03 -2.61
N GLY A 117 6.83 25.00 -1.71
CA GLY A 117 5.60 25.10 -0.93
C GLY A 117 5.62 24.33 0.39
N ASP A 118 4.53 23.63 0.73
CA ASP A 118 4.41 22.83 1.95
C ASP A 118 5.33 21.61 1.89
N LYS A 119 6.07 21.35 2.97
CA LYS A 119 7.02 20.23 3.04
C LYS A 119 6.35 18.86 3.13
N ASN A 120 5.08 18.82 3.50
CA ASN A 120 4.34 17.59 3.75
C ASN A 120 3.24 17.32 2.72
N LYS A 121 3.22 18.10 1.63
CA LYS A 121 2.25 17.95 0.54
C LYS A 121 2.96 18.04 -0.80
N LEU A 122 2.32 17.47 -1.81
CA LEU A 122 2.75 17.54 -3.19
C LEU A 122 1.94 18.61 -3.91
N ASN A 123 2.61 19.65 -4.38
CA ASN A 123 1.98 20.56 -5.31
C ASN A 123 1.81 19.91 -6.70
N LYS A 124 1.05 20.53 -7.59
CA LYS A 124 0.78 20.00 -8.93
C LYS A 124 2.04 19.64 -9.74
N GLY A 125 3.10 20.43 -9.65
CA GLY A 125 4.37 20.18 -10.35
C GLY A 125 5.12 18.97 -9.79
N GLU A 126 5.08 18.82 -8.47
CA GLU A 126 5.64 17.67 -7.75
C GLU A 126 4.85 16.38 -8.07
N VAL A 127 3.51 16.43 -8.09
CA VAL A 127 2.66 15.32 -8.55
C VAL A 127 3.03 14.93 -9.98
N LYS A 128 3.13 15.90 -10.91
CA LYS A 128 3.53 15.61 -12.30
C LYS A 128 4.89 14.90 -12.36
N SER A 129 5.87 15.36 -11.59
CA SER A 129 7.21 14.79 -11.55
C SER A 129 7.23 13.37 -10.98
N LEU A 130 6.49 13.14 -9.89
CA LEU A 130 6.34 11.84 -9.27
C LEU A 130 5.73 10.86 -10.27
N PHE A 131 4.64 11.20 -10.93
CA PHE A 131 3.93 10.27 -11.80
C PHE A 131 4.72 9.92 -13.06
N GLN A 132 5.40 10.89 -13.68
CA GLN A 132 6.24 10.64 -14.85
C GLN A 132 7.44 9.73 -14.55
N THR A 133 7.90 9.71 -13.30
CA THR A 133 9.10 8.95 -12.90
C THR A 133 8.72 7.61 -12.27
N GLU A 134 7.77 7.66 -11.33
CA GLU A 134 7.38 6.56 -10.47
C GLU A 134 6.19 5.76 -10.99
N LEU A 135 5.24 6.35 -11.72
CA LEU A 135 3.97 5.70 -12.09
C LEU A 135 3.67 5.76 -13.60
N LYS A 136 4.69 5.93 -14.43
CA LYS A 136 4.53 6.10 -15.89
C LYS A 136 3.84 4.93 -16.60
N ASN A 137 3.88 3.73 -16.01
CA ASN A 137 3.22 2.55 -16.57
C ASN A 137 1.74 2.46 -16.18
N PHE A 138 1.31 3.24 -15.17
CA PHE A 138 -0.06 3.28 -14.69
C PHE A 138 -0.83 4.45 -15.28
N ILE A 139 -0.22 5.64 -15.31
CA ILE A 139 -0.91 6.88 -15.64
C ILE A 139 -0.04 7.73 -16.57
N ASP A 140 -0.57 8.03 -17.76
CA ASP A 140 0.05 8.97 -18.69
C ASP A 140 -0.33 10.42 -18.34
N VAL A 141 0.58 11.11 -17.65
CA VAL A 141 0.46 12.54 -17.31
C VAL A 141 1.21 13.46 -18.28
N SER A 142 1.43 13.03 -19.53
CA SER A 142 2.10 13.85 -20.56
C SER A 142 1.31 15.11 -20.93
N LYS A 143 -0.02 15.10 -20.73
CA LYS A 143 -0.92 16.23 -21.03
C LYS A 143 -1.34 16.97 -19.76
N ASP A 144 -1.37 18.29 -19.82
CA ASP A 144 -1.75 19.13 -18.68
C ASP A 144 -3.20 18.91 -18.22
N GLN A 145 -4.09 18.47 -19.10
CA GLN A 145 -5.46 18.09 -18.73
C GLN A 145 -5.50 16.82 -17.86
N ALA A 146 -4.60 15.85 -18.11
CA ALA A 146 -4.55 14.61 -17.34
C ALA A 146 -4.11 14.88 -15.89
N ILE A 147 -3.05 15.69 -15.71
CA ILE A 147 -2.59 16.09 -14.38
C ILE A 147 -3.65 16.94 -13.64
N ASN A 148 -4.39 17.80 -14.33
CA ASN A 148 -5.49 18.56 -13.69
C ASN A 148 -6.61 17.65 -13.18
N SER A 149 -6.99 16.64 -13.96
CA SER A 149 -8.04 15.70 -13.58
C SER A 149 -7.57 14.84 -12.41
N LEU A 150 -6.34 14.34 -12.50
CA LEU A 150 -5.70 13.60 -11.43
C LEU A 150 -5.62 14.39 -10.12
N MET A 151 -5.17 15.66 -10.16
CA MET A 151 -5.16 16.52 -8.98
C MET A 151 -6.55 16.62 -8.37
N LYS A 152 -7.59 16.82 -9.18
CA LYS A 152 -8.97 16.91 -8.69
C LYS A 152 -9.46 15.61 -8.05
N ASP A 153 -9.03 14.46 -8.56
CA ASP A 153 -9.42 13.15 -8.03
C ASP A 153 -8.68 12.81 -6.73
N LEU A 154 -7.47 13.36 -6.54
CA LEU A 154 -6.64 13.13 -5.35
C LEU A 154 -6.89 14.14 -4.23
N ASP A 155 -7.07 15.42 -4.57
CA ASP A 155 -7.27 16.56 -3.67
C ASP A 155 -8.69 16.52 -3.08
N ASN A 156 -8.89 15.58 -2.17
CA ASN A 156 -10.16 15.30 -1.54
C ASN A 156 -10.54 16.41 -0.54
N ASN A 157 -9.55 17.06 0.06
CA ASN A 157 -9.78 18.17 0.99
C ASN A 157 -9.95 19.54 0.26
N SER A 158 -9.69 19.59 -1.05
CA SER A 158 -9.81 20.77 -1.92
C SER A 158 -8.89 21.93 -1.54
N ASP A 159 -7.67 21.64 -1.06
CA ASP A 159 -6.65 22.63 -0.72
C ASP A 159 -5.69 22.96 -1.88
N GLY A 160 -5.79 22.23 -2.99
CA GLY A 160 -4.99 22.42 -4.20
C GLY A 160 -3.65 21.68 -4.21
N GLU A 161 -3.35 20.91 -3.16
CA GLU A 161 -2.17 20.05 -3.03
C GLU A 161 -2.61 18.60 -2.76
N VAL A 162 -1.66 17.66 -2.75
CA VAL A 162 -1.92 16.26 -2.39
C VAL A 162 -1.16 15.94 -1.12
N ASP A 163 -1.88 15.68 -0.04
CA ASP A 163 -1.29 15.29 1.24
C ASP A 163 -0.89 13.79 1.27
N PHE A 164 -0.25 13.39 2.38
CA PHE A 164 0.24 12.01 2.50
C PHE A 164 -0.88 10.97 2.54
N LEU A 165 -2.04 11.30 3.12
CA LEU A 165 -3.18 10.40 3.18
C LEU A 165 -3.74 10.18 1.77
N GLU A 166 -3.94 11.26 1.02
CA GLU A 166 -4.43 11.23 -0.36
C GLU A 166 -3.48 10.43 -1.28
N PHE A 167 -2.17 10.60 -1.12
CA PHE A 167 -1.18 9.80 -1.82
C PHE A 167 -1.23 8.30 -1.47
N VAL A 168 -1.33 7.95 -0.18
CA VAL A 168 -1.38 6.55 0.25
C VAL A 168 -2.64 5.86 -0.28
N ILE A 169 -3.79 6.54 -0.25
CA ILE A 169 -5.05 6.03 -0.81
C ILE A 169 -4.89 5.68 -2.30
N LEU A 170 -4.28 6.56 -3.09
CA LEU A 170 -3.99 6.27 -4.49
C LEU A 170 -3.11 5.03 -4.65
N VAL A 171 -1.97 4.98 -3.96
CA VAL A 171 -1.01 3.87 -4.11
C VAL A 171 -1.66 2.55 -3.76
N VAL A 172 -2.43 2.51 -2.67
CA VAL A 172 -3.16 1.31 -2.23
C VAL A 172 -4.24 0.93 -3.25
N THR A 173 -4.93 1.90 -3.83
CA THR A 173 -5.90 1.66 -4.92
C THR A 173 -5.24 1.02 -6.14
N LEU A 174 -4.08 1.54 -6.57
CA LEU A 174 -3.33 0.95 -7.69
C LEU A 174 -2.83 -0.46 -7.37
N ILE A 175 -2.39 -0.71 -6.13
CA ILE A 175 -1.99 -2.04 -5.64
C ILE A 175 -3.17 -3.02 -5.74
N MET A 176 -4.37 -2.63 -5.30
CA MET A 176 -5.58 -3.44 -5.36
C MET A 176 -5.98 -3.76 -6.81
N ILE A 177 -6.05 -2.75 -7.67
CA ILE A 177 -6.36 -2.93 -9.11
C ILE A 177 -5.35 -3.89 -9.77
N THR A 178 -4.07 -3.74 -9.44
CA THR A 178 -3.01 -4.60 -9.99
C THR A 178 -3.19 -6.05 -9.54
N HIS A 179 -3.47 -6.29 -8.25
CA HIS A 179 -3.72 -7.63 -7.73
C HIS A 179 -4.97 -8.27 -8.34
N GLU A 180 -6.06 -7.51 -8.44
CA GLU A 180 -7.31 -7.96 -9.04
C GLU A 180 -7.08 -8.42 -10.49
N PHE A 181 -6.42 -7.59 -11.31
CA PHE A 181 -6.09 -7.92 -12.69
C PHE A 181 -5.31 -9.23 -12.83
N PHE A 182 -4.30 -9.46 -11.98
CA PHE A 182 -3.52 -10.70 -11.99
C PHE A 182 -4.32 -11.90 -11.49
N THR A 183 -5.16 -11.70 -10.47
CA THR A 183 -6.03 -12.72 -9.90
C THR A 183 -7.06 -13.19 -10.91
N GLU A 184 -7.72 -12.27 -11.62
CA GLU A 184 -8.64 -12.58 -12.70
C GLU A 184 -7.95 -13.32 -13.84
N SER A 185 -6.77 -12.84 -14.27
CA SER A 185 -5.99 -13.48 -15.32
C SER A 185 -5.60 -14.93 -14.97
N ASP A 186 -5.23 -15.22 -13.72
CA ASP A 186 -4.94 -16.58 -13.26
C ASP A 186 -6.21 -17.45 -13.21
N LYS A 187 -7.37 -16.89 -12.86
CA LYS A 187 -8.66 -17.60 -12.87
C LYS A 187 -9.08 -17.96 -14.29
N THR A 188 -8.90 -17.08 -15.26
CA THR A 188 -9.30 -17.31 -16.67
C THR A 188 -8.34 -18.25 -17.40
N SER A 189 -7.04 -18.24 -17.07
CA SER A 189 -6.04 -19.09 -17.71
C SER A 189 -6.10 -20.58 -17.29
N LYS A 190 -6.87 -20.89 -16.25
CA LYS A 190 -7.07 -22.26 -15.72
C LYS A 190 -8.42 -22.87 -16.12
N LYS A 191 -9.19 -22.19 -16.96
CA LYS A 191 -10.37 -22.74 -17.66
C LYS A 191 -9.98 -23.25 -19.04
#